data_AF-A0A0L0NG01-F1
#
_entry.id   AF-A0A0L0NG01-F1
#
_cell.length_a   1.000
_cell.length_b   1.000
_cell.length_c   1.000
_cell.angle_alpha   90.00
_cell.angle_beta   90.00
_cell.angle_gamma   90.00
#
_symmetry.space_group_name_H-M   'P 1'
#
loop_
_entity.id
_entity.type
_entity.pdbx_description
1 polymer ?
#
loop_
_entity_poly.entity_id
_entity_poly.type
_entity_poly.pdbx_seq_one_letter_code
_entity_poly.pdbx_strand_id
1 'polypeptide(L)'
;MAKRKPTLSLLEMEGALGYKVDSFIGIGNIGHRFYSDLTPIVDGIYDRTDMEYRSLREAESSQYREEDAIAILPAGDEWKTISGDGDSIIVRRSNFAGFYKFLVDIQYGFGLDMPFLFTEAEAYGAVAVAQLCLRPEPTRSRTTLLNLPRELREKIYGFALHAGTWRTDEREYKFCRAIGDPSGLYFPFGDDCTLLRVNRQMRQEALPMAYRHTTFHLANIDDLTRLLIAVGRVGRENIESLDFSWESQIDIELNWRKFPDSENNHLILPALHVSATSGGVDPILGVPSEIRSMWQEAIVRYTQITGNQHVITARHTASVGGILAEIGHVEKLFIHQRYDGSKRARFRSLVSQSLVPIQALSEVCDPYTSNGFQIANSVSGHSDELAEFFQDVDSYLNGIQMWENQAPSVPEPKR
;
A
#
# COMPACT_ATOMS: atom_id res chain seq x y z
N MET A 1 22.46 24.97 15.35
CA MET A 1 22.04 25.43 14.01
C MET A 1 22.75 24.58 12.97
N ALA A 2 22.02 23.67 12.29
CA ALA A 2 22.59 22.96 11.15
C ALA A 2 22.76 23.97 9.99
N LYS A 3 23.97 24.10 9.47
CA LYS A 3 24.20 24.94 8.27
C LYS A 3 23.51 24.26 7.09
N ARG A 4 22.60 24.96 6.41
CA ARG A 4 22.01 24.47 5.15
C ARG A 4 23.16 24.21 4.17
N LYS A 5 23.23 22.99 3.62
CA LYS A 5 24.18 22.70 2.54
C LYS A 5 23.88 23.67 1.38
N PRO A 6 24.89 24.26 0.76
CA PRO A 6 24.67 25.12 -0.40
C PRO A 6 23.96 24.31 -1.49
N THR A 7 22.90 24.88 -2.04
CA THR A 7 22.18 24.34 -3.19
C THR A 7 23.12 24.40 -4.40
N LEU A 8 23.48 23.25 -4.97
CA LEU A 8 24.28 23.19 -6.18
C LEU A 8 23.46 23.77 -7.35
N SER A 9 24.13 24.48 -8.24
CA SER A 9 23.50 24.93 -9.47
C SER A 9 23.25 23.75 -10.42
N LEU A 10 22.26 23.88 -11.29
CA LEU A 10 21.94 22.85 -12.30
C LEU A 10 23.18 22.48 -13.13
N LEU A 11 23.96 23.47 -13.57
CA LEU A 11 25.17 23.28 -14.36
C LEU A 11 26.25 22.48 -13.62
N GLU A 12 26.39 22.65 -12.31
CA GLU A 12 27.33 21.87 -11.49
C GLU A 12 26.90 20.41 -11.39
N MET A 13 25.59 20.16 -11.20
CA MET A 13 25.05 18.80 -11.15
C MET A 13 25.17 18.09 -12.50
N GLU A 14 24.82 18.75 -13.61
CA GLU A 14 25.01 18.22 -14.96
C GLU A 14 26.48 17.96 -15.28
N GLY A 15 27.37 18.85 -14.82
CA GLY A 15 28.82 18.68 -14.96
C GLY A 15 29.33 17.45 -14.22
N ALA A 16 28.79 17.16 -13.03
CA ALA A 16 29.12 15.96 -12.26
C ALA A 16 28.52 14.68 -12.86
N LEU A 17 27.29 14.75 -13.38
CA LEU A 17 26.62 13.63 -14.06
C LEU A 17 27.26 13.30 -15.42
N GLY A 18 27.91 14.28 -16.06
CA GLY A 18 28.56 14.13 -17.36
C GLY A 18 27.61 14.21 -18.55
N TYR A 19 26.36 14.63 -18.35
CA TYR A 19 25.36 14.84 -19.40
C TYR A 19 24.37 15.94 -18.99
N LYS A 20 23.66 16.48 -19.99
CA LYS A 20 22.57 17.45 -19.78
C LYS A 20 21.22 16.75 -19.69
N VAL A 21 20.41 17.14 -18.71
CA VAL A 21 19.10 16.52 -18.42
C VAL A 21 17.99 17.09 -19.33
N ASP A 22 18.25 18.16 -20.08
CA ASP A 22 17.28 18.81 -20.99
C ASP A 22 16.81 17.95 -22.19
N SER A 23 17.40 16.76 -22.40
CA SER A 23 17.11 15.91 -23.57
C SER A 23 15.83 15.07 -23.45
N PHE A 24 15.10 15.15 -22.34
CA PHE A 24 13.98 14.25 -22.02
C PHE A 24 12.58 14.70 -22.45
N ILE A 25 12.43 15.92 -22.98
CA ILE A 25 11.13 16.60 -23.18
C ILE A 25 10.20 15.88 -24.20
N GLY A 26 10.66 14.83 -24.89
CA GLY A 26 9.89 14.13 -25.92
C GLY A 26 9.27 12.77 -25.55
N ILE A 27 9.58 12.18 -24.39
CA ILE A 27 9.15 10.79 -24.09
C ILE A 27 7.91 10.83 -23.20
N GLY A 28 6.74 10.92 -23.84
CA GLY A 28 5.43 11.17 -23.23
C GLY A 28 4.88 10.16 -22.21
N ASN A 29 5.71 9.31 -21.59
CA ASN A 29 5.29 8.33 -20.57
C ASN A 29 6.21 8.29 -19.34
N ILE A 30 7.13 9.24 -19.17
CA ILE A 30 7.99 9.27 -17.97
C ILE A 30 7.24 9.84 -16.75
N GLY A 31 6.32 10.78 -16.94
CA GLY A 31 5.64 11.51 -15.86
C GLY A 31 4.72 10.66 -14.95
N HIS A 32 4.50 9.38 -15.27
CA HIS A 32 3.71 8.45 -14.44
C HIS A 32 4.55 7.37 -13.78
N ARG A 33 5.88 7.49 -13.80
CA ARG A 33 6.79 6.50 -13.24
C ARG A 33 7.26 6.88 -11.85
N PHE A 34 7.72 5.87 -11.13
CA PHE A 34 8.32 6.00 -9.81
C PHE A 34 9.80 5.62 -9.83
N TYR A 35 10.58 6.21 -8.95
CA TYR A 35 11.88 5.64 -8.57
C TYR A 35 11.66 4.40 -7.67
N SER A 36 12.73 3.68 -7.37
CA SER A 36 12.67 2.47 -6.53
C SER A 36 12.18 2.71 -5.10
N ASP A 37 12.30 3.95 -4.62
CA ASP A 37 11.77 4.43 -3.35
C ASP A 37 10.29 4.87 -3.45
N LEU A 38 9.59 4.59 -4.55
CA LEU A 38 8.23 5.06 -4.82
C LEU A 38 8.10 6.59 -4.95
N THR A 39 9.19 7.35 -4.96
CA THR A 39 9.13 8.78 -5.23
C THR A 39 8.66 8.98 -6.67
N PRO A 40 7.57 9.73 -6.93
CA PRO A 40 7.11 10.01 -8.28
C PRO A 40 8.14 10.85 -9.02
N ILE A 41 8.34 10.55 -10.31
CA ILE A 41 9.24 11.36 -11.13
C ILE A 41 8.59 12.71 -11.40
N VAL A 42 9.19 13.77 -10.85
CA VAL A 42 8.74 15.15 -11.06
C VAL A 42 9.13 15.61 -12.47
N ASP A 43 8.28 16.44 -13.08
CA ASP A 43 8.53 17.05 -14.40
C ASP A 43 9.62 18.15 -14.35
N GLY A 44 9.96 18.65 -13.16
CA GLY A 44 10.99 19.65 -12.95
C GLY A 44 12.39 19.12 -13.28
N ILE A 45 13.05 19.74 -14.27
CA ILE A 45 14.43 19.40 -14.68
C ILE A 45 15.38 19.46 -13.49
N TYR A 46 15.27 20.49 -12.65
CA TYR A 46 16.12 20.64 -11.48
C TYR A 46 15.95 19.49 -10.48
N ASP A 47 14.72 19.18 -10.07
CA ASP A 47 14.43 18.13 -9.09
C ASP A 47 14.89 16.75 -9.58
N ARG A 48 14.69 16.47 -10.87
CA ARG A 48 15.17 15.25 -11.51
C ARG A 48 16.70 15.17 -11.51
N THR A 49 17.36 16.26 -11.90
CA THR A 49 18.83 16.33 -11.93
C THR A 49 19.43 16.17 -10.53
N ASP A 50 18.81 16.81 -9.53
CA ASP A 50 19.20 16.68 -8.13
C ASP A 50 19.02 15.23 -7.62
N MET A 51 17.93 14.56 -8.01
CA MET A 51 17.72 13.15 -7.67
C MET A 51 18.80 12.24 -8.29
N GLU A 52 19.03 12.36 -9.59
CA GLU A 52 20.07 11.57 -10.28
C GLU A 52 21.46 11.82 -9.71
N TYR A 53 21.77 13.08 -9.39
CA TYR A 53 23.02 13.45 -8.74
C TYR A 53 23.17 12.82 -7.35
N ARG A 54 22.13 12.87 -6.51
CA ARG A 54 22.17 12.24 -5.18
C ARG A 54 22.39 10.73 -5.28
N SER A 55 21.65 10.06 -6.15
CA SER A 55 21.79 8.61 -6.33
C SER A 55 23.12 8.21 -6.96
N LEU A 56 23.71 9.04 -7.83
CA LEU A 56 25.07 8.85 -8.31
C LEU A 56 26.07 8.89 -7.14
N ARG A 57 25.96 9.89 -6.25
CA ARG A 57 26.87 10.03 -5.09
C ARG A 57 26.75 8.86 -4.12
N GLU A 58 25.53 8.36 -3.91
CA GLU A 58 25.29 7.15 -3.10
C GLU A 58 25.91 5.92 -3.77
N ALA A 59 25.78 5.79 -5.08
CA ALA A 59 26.40 4.71 -5.85
C ALA A 59 27.94 4.78 -5.81
N GLU A 60 28.55 5.96 -5.92
CA GLU A 60 30.01 6.15 -5.78
C GLU A 60 30.53 5.71 -4.40
N SER A 61 29.72 5.90 -3.35
CA SER A 61 30.07 5.46 -2.00
C SER A 61 29.94 3.93 -1.82
N SER A 62 29.08 3.31 -2.63
CA SER A 62 28.85 1.87 -2.61
C SER A 62 29.87 1.19 -3.52
N GLN A 63 30.77 0.38 -2.95
CA GLN A 63 31.79 -0.36 -3.71
C GLN A 63 31.16 -1.50 -4.54
N TYR A 64 30.39 -1.16 -5.58
CA TYR A 64 29.70 -2.12 -6.43
C TYR A 64 30.64 -2.64 -7.51
N ARG A 65 30.76 -3.97 -7.63
CA ARG A 65 31.49 -4.61 -8.73
C ARG A 65 30.62 -4.61 -9.99
N GLU A 66 31.05 -3.84 -10.97
CA GLU A 66 30.33 -3.58 -12.23
C GLU A 66 30.48 -4.72 -13.27
N GLU A 67 31.52 -5.55 -13.12
CA GLU A 67 31.98 -6.46 -14.18
C GLU A 67 30.97 -7.56 -14.58
N ASP A 68 30.07 -7.96 -13.70
CA ASP A 68 29.07 -9.02 -13.97
C ASP A 68 27.73 -8.50 -14.53
N ALA A 69 27.51 -7.18 -14.58
CA ALA A 69 26.20 -6.60 -14.89
C ALA A 69 25.84 -6.67 -16.38
N ILE A 70 26.84 -6.50 -17.26
CA ILE A 70 26.65 -6.28 -18.70
C ILE A 70 26.06 -7.51 -19.40
N ALA A 71 26.37 -8.72 -18.92
CA ALA A 71 25.94 -9.95 -19.60
C ALA A 71 24.45 -10.31 -19.37
N ILE A 72 23.80 -9.71 -18.37
CA ILE A 72 22.49 -10.15 -17.88
C ILE A 72 21.36 -9.18 -18.26
N LEU A 73 21.69 -7.90 -18.40
CA LEU A 73 20.76 -6.82 -18.70
C LEU A 73 20.46 -6.72 -20.20
N PRO A 74 19.23 -6.29 -20.59
CA PRO A 74 18.90 -6.09 -22.00
C PRO A 74 19.73 -4.96 -22.62
N ALA A 75 20.15 -5.17 -23.87
CA ALA A 75 20.89 -4.18 -24.65
C ALA A 75 19.98 -3.49 -25.69
N GLY A 76 20.20 -2.20 -25.94
CA GLY A 76 19.43 -1.43 -26.94
C GLY A 76 17.91 -1.49 -26.68
N ASP A 77 17.14 -1.83 -27.72
CA ASP A 77 15.68 -1.92 -27.69
C ASP A 77 15.15 -3.27 -27.17
N GLU A 78 16.01 -4.15 -26.67
CA GLU A 78 15.60 -5.42 -26.09
C GLU A 78 14.86 -5.21 -24.75
N TRP A 79 13.97 -6.15 -24.43
CA TRP A 79 13.34 -6.24 -23.12
C TRP A 79 13.45 -7.65 -22.58
N LYS A 80 13.35 -7.75 -21.26
CA LYS A 80 13.33 -9.01 -20.53
C LYS A 80 12.06 -9.09 -19.72
N THR A 81 11.31 -10.15 -19.93
CA THR A 81 10.10 -10.44 -19.16
C THR A 81 10.42 -11.48 -18.10
N ILE A 82 10.12 -11.14 -16.85
CA ILE A 82 10.14 -12.05 -15.70
C ILE A 82 8.66 -12.35 -15.41
N SER A 83 8.24 -13.60 -15.50
CA SER A 83 6.85 -13.99 -15.26
C SER A 83 6.77 -15.06 -14.17
N GLY A 84 5.70 -15.01 -13.37
CA GLY A 84 5.42 -16.00 -12.34
C GLY A 84 3.99 -15.89 -11.85
N ASP A 85 3.24 -16.99 -11.86
CA ASP A 85 1.89 -17.11 -11.28
C ASP A 85 0.88 -16.01 -11.68
N GLY A 86 0.98 -15.47 -12.91
CA GLY A 86 0.10 -14.41 -13.42
C GLY A 86 0.64 -13.00 -13.23
N ASP A 87 1.74 -12.84 -12.49
CA ASP A 87 2.48 -11.60 -12.36
C ASP A 87 3.55 -11.53 -13.47
N SER A 88 3.83 -10.33 -13.97
CA SER A 88 4.87 -10.08 -14.96
C SER A 88 5.64 -8.80 -14.68
N ILE A 89 6.93 -8.82 -14.97
CA ILE A 89 7.81 -7.67 -14.85
C ILE A 89 8.57 -7.54 -16.15
N ILE A 90 8.44 -6.39 -16.80
CA ILE A 90 9.11 -6.07 -18.05
C ILE A 90 10.23 -5.10 -17.75
N VAL A 91 11.47 -5.54 -17.92
CA VAL A 91 12.67 -4.71 -17.79
C VAL A 91 13.14 -4.36 -19.20
N ARG A 92 13.18 -3.08 -19.55
CA ARG A 92 13.72 -2.60 -20.83
C ARG A 92 14.72 -1.48 -20.60
N ARG A 93 15.76 -1.43 -21.41
CA ARG A 93 16.70 -0.32 -21.39
C ARG A 93 16.07 0.88 -22.11
N SER A 94 16.28 2.06 -21.58
CA SER A 94 15.87 3.30 -22.22
C SER A 94 16.96 3.82 -23.15
N ASN A 95 16.55 4.48 -24.24
CA ASN A 95 17.46 5.09 -25.20
C ASN A 95 17.94 6.50 -24.79
N PHE A 96 17.51 7.00 -23.64
CA PHE A 96 17.92 8.31 -23.15
C PHE A 96 19.20 8.24 -22.32
N ALA A 97 19.96 9.35 -22.31
CA ALA A 97 21.09 9.54 -21.42
C ALA A 97 20.58 9.89 -20.02
N GLY A 98 21.02 9.19 -18.99
CA GLY A 98 20.55 9.37 -17.62
C GLY A 98 21.22 8.38 -16.68
N PHE A 99 21.14 8.64 -15.38
CA PHE A 99 21.65 7.72 -14.36
C PHE A 99 20.72 6.51 -14.23
N TYR A 100 19.40 6.77 -14.29
CA TYR A 100 18.40 5.71 -14.37
C TYR A 100 18.13 5.37 -15.83
N LYS A 101 18.51 4.17 -16.27
CA LYS A 101 18.45 3.78 -17.70
C LYS A 101 17.49 2.65 -17.98
N PHE A 102 16.74 2.18 -16.98
CA PHE A 102 15.90 0.99 -17.12
C PHE A 102 14.46 1.29 -16.75
N LEU A 103 13.57 1.10 -17.72
CA LEU A 103 12.13 1.18 -17.49
C LEU A 103 11.69 -0.20 -17.02
N VAL A 104 11.07 -0.27 -15.84
CA VAL A 104 10.63 -1.52 -15.22
C VAL A 104 9.14 -1.44 -15.01
N ASP A 105 8.36 -2.17 -15.80
CA ASP A 105 6.91 -2.18 -15.72
C ASP A 105 6.46 -3.45 -15.01
N ILE A 106 5.92 -3.32 -13.79
CA ILE A 106 5.38 -4.43 -13.01
C ILE A 106 3.87 -4.51 -13.23
N GLN A 107 3.37 -5.70 -13.54
CA GLN A 107 1.95 -6.01 -13.70
C GLN A 107 1.61 -7.20 -12.81
N TYR A 108 0.81 -6.97 -11.78
CA TYR A 108 0.34 -8.04 -10.91
C TYR A 108 -1.00 -8.59 -11.40
N GLY A 109 -1.22 -9.89 -11.21
CA GLY A 109 -2.45 -10.57 -11.63
C GLY A 109 -3.73 -10.06 -10.97
N PHE A 110 -3.61 -9.27 -9.90
CA PHE A 110 -4.74 -8.60 -9.23
C PHE A 110 -5.02 -7.17 -9.76
N GLY A 111 -4.39 -6.77 -10.87
CA GLY A 111 -4.66 -5.50 -11.55
C GLY A 111 -3.86 -4.29 -11.04
N LEU A 112 -2.79 -4.54 -10.27
CA LEU A 112 -1.86 -3.48 -9.87
C LEU A 112 -0.74 -3.36 -10.91
N ASP A 113 -0.69 -2.20 -11.56
CA ASP A 113 0.35 -1.84 -12.52
C ASP A 113 1.23 -0.73 -11.94
N MET A 114 2.51 -1.02 -11.78
CA MET A 114 3.48 -0.09 -11.18
C MET A 114 4.68 0.10 -12.11
N PRO A 115 4.77 1.24 -12.81
CA PRO A 115 5.88 1.54 -13.70
C PRO A 115 6.99 2.27 -12.94
N PHE A 116 8.18 1.70 -12.98
CA PHE A 116 9.38 2.20 -12.32
C PHE A 116 10.43 2.67 -13.32
N LEU A 117 11.36 3.45 -12.80
CA LEU A 117 12.60 3.85 -13.44
C LEU A 117 13.78 3.45 -12.54
N PHE A 118 14.59 2.51 -13.02
CA PHE A 118 15.71 1.91 -12.29
C PHE A 118 17.06 2.34 -12.84
N THR A 119 18.02 2.41 -11.93
CA THR A 119 19.45 2.42 -12.23
C THR A 119 19.90 1.07 -12.78
N GLU A 120 21.12 1.03 -13.32
CA GLU A 120 21.72 -0.21 -13.81
C GLU A 120 21.89 -1.26 -12.70
N ALA A 121 22.33 -0.84 -11.51
CA ALA A 121 22.51 -1.73 -10.36
C ALA A 121 21.19 -2.33 -9.85
N GLU A 122 20.11 -1.55 -9.85
CA GLU A 122 18.77 -1.99 -9.44
C GLU A 122 18.16 -2.95 -10.44
N ALA A 123 18.21 -2.62 -11.73
CA ALA A 123 17.75 -3.50 -12.79
C ALA A 123 18.53 -4.82 -12.78
N TYR A 124 19.84 -4.77 -12.58
CA TYR A 124 20.67 -5.96 -12.44
C TYR A 124 20.22 -6.81 -11.26
N GLY A 125 19.97 -6.17 -10.11
CA GLY A 125 19.46 -6.83 -8.91
C GLY A 125 18.18 -7.61 -9.16
N ALA A 126 17.20 -7.00 -9.82
CA ALA A 126 15.94 -7.64 -10.18
C ALA A 126 16.18 -8.84 -11.13
N VAL A 127 16.92 -8.61 -12.21
CA VAL A 127 17.11 -9.63 -13.24
C VAL A 127 17.97 -10.81 -12.76
N ALA A 128 18.96 -10.56 -11.90
CA ALA A 128 19.81 -11.60 -11.32
C ALA A 128 18.99 -12.55 -10.43
N VAL A 129 18.07 -12.02 -9.62
CA VAL A 129 17.17 -12.85 -8.80
C VAL A 129 16.24 -13.69 -9.67
N ALA A 130 15.67 -13.11 -10.73
CA ALA A 130 14.84 -13.87 -11.68
C ALA A 130 15.60 -15.07 -12.29
N GLN A 131 16.88 -14.91 -12.60
CA GLN A 131 17.70 -16.01 -13.10
C GLN A 131 17.93 -17.11 -12.06
N LEU A 132 17.97 -16.79 -10.77
CA LEU A 132 18.01 -17.79 -9.70
C LEU A 132 16.71 -18.60 -9.63
N CYS A 133 15.56 -17.99 -9.91
CA CYS A 133 14.28 -18.69 -9.97
C CYS A 133 14.21 -19.72 -11.11
N LEU A 134 14.83 -19.40 -12.25
CA LEU A 134 14.83 -20.22 -13.47
C LEU A 134 15.82 -21.37 -13.46
N ARG A 135 16.83 -21.36 -12.57
CA ARG A 135 17.82 -22.45 -12.54
C ARG A 135 17.14 -23.75 -12.08
N PRO A 136 17.19 -24.82 -12.89
CA PRO A 136 16.76 -26.14 -12.43
C PRO A 136 17.63 -26.54 -11.25
N GLU A 137 17.00 -27.01 -10.18
CA GLU A 137 17.74 -27.56 -9.04
C GLU A 137 18.63 -28.69 -9.55
N PRO A 138 19.96 -28.64 -9.31
CA PRO A 138 20.78 -29.82 -9.56
C PRO A 138 20.19 -30.97 -8.77
N THR A 139 20.17 -32.17 -9.35
CA THR A 139 19.71 -33.42 -8.71
C THR A 139 20.65 -33.79 -7.55
N ARG A 140 20.67 -32.96 -6.51
CA ARG A 140 21.46 -33.19 -5.31
C ARG A 140 20.80 -34.28 -4.51
N SER A 141 21.66 -35.11 -3.92
CA SER A 141 21.27 -36.14 -2.97
C SER A 141 20.35 -35.55 -1.91
N ARG A 142 19.12 -36.07 -1.81
CA ARG A 142 18.15 -35.65 -0.81
C ARG A 142 18.75 -35.84 0.58
N THR A 143 18.77 -34.78 1.37
CA THR A 143 19.20 -34.86 2.77
C THR A 143 18.23 -35.77 3.54
N THR A 144 18.71 -36.36 4.64
CA THR A 144 17.89 -37.22 5.51
C THR A 144 16.64 -36.49 6.04
N LEU A 145 16.74 -35.17 6.27
CA LEU A 145 15.60 -34.34 6.68
C LEU A 145 14.50 -34.29 5.63
N LEU A 146 14.85 -34.16 4.34
CA LEU A 146 13.88 -34.14 3.23
C LEU A 146 13.21 -35.50 2.97
N ASN A 147 13.69 -36.58 3.59
CA ASN A 147 13.06 -37.89 3.54
C ASN A 147 11.97 -38.08 4.61
N LEU A 148 11.86 -37.18 5.60
CA LEU A 148 10.78 -37.23 6.59
C LEU A 148 9.43 -36.87 5.93
N PRO A 149 8.30 -37.40 6.40
CA PRO A 149 6.97 -36.92 6.01
C PRO A 149 6.84 -35.40 6.21
N ARG A 150 6.08 -34.75 5.32
CA ARG A 150 5.91 -33.29 5.31
C ARG A 150 5.41 -32.76 6.66
N GLU A 151 4.50 -33.49 7.30
CA GLU A 151 3.88 -33.12 8.58
C GLU A 151 4.91 -33.06 9.72
N LEU A 152 5.93 -33.94 9.68
CA LEU A 152 7.04 -33.89 10.64
C LEU A 152 7.97 -32.72 10.33
N ARG A 153 8.23 -32.44 9.05
CA ARG A 153 9.04 -31.29 8.64
C ARG A 153 8.38 -29.97 9.07
N GLU A 154 7.07 -29.83 8.88
CA GLU A 154 6.31 -28.64 9.29
C GLU A 154 6.42 -28.41 10.81
N LYS A 155 6.33 -29.47 11.63
CA LYS A 155 6.56 -29.35 13.08
C LYS A 155 8.00 -28.90 13.40
N ILE A 156 9.00 -29.47 12.71
CA ILE A 156 10.40 -29.08 12.89
C ILE A 156 10.59 -27.60 12.51
N TYR A 157 10.01 -27.15 11.40
CA TYR A 157 10.07 -25.75 10.98
C TYR A 157 9.39 -24.85 12.01
N GLY A 158 8.22 -25.23 12.54
CA GLY A 158 7.54 -24.47 13.59
C GLY A 158 8.35 -24.34 14.89
N PHE A 159 9.19 -25.32 15.23
CA PHE A 159 10.12 -25.20 16.36
C PHE A 159 11.34 -24.34 16.05
N ALA A 160 11.82 -24.37 14.80
CA ALA A 160 13.01 -23.62 14.36
C ALA A 160 12.71 -22.15 14.02
N LEU A 161 11.48 -21.85 13.60
CA LEU A 161 11.00 -20.50 13.34
C LEU A 161 10.45 -19.92 14.64
N HIS A 162 11.19 -19.00 15.23
CA HIS A 162 10.73 -18.23 16.37
C HIS A 162 9.91 -17.02 15.91
N ALA A 163 9.06 -16.51 16.80
CA ALA A 163 8.37 -15.25 16.54
C ALA A 163 9.42 -14.16 16.30
N GLY A 164 9.45 -13.65 15.07
CA GLY A 164 10.45 -12.68 14.62
C GLY A 164 9.84 -11.29 14.46
N THR A 165 10.68 -10.28 14.57
CA THR A 165 10.32 -8.90 14.17
C THR A 165 11.10 -8.55 12.92
N TRP A 166 10.40 -8.06 11.89
CA TRP A 166 11.02 -7.51 10.69
C TRP A 166 10.83 -6.00 10.67
N ARG A 167 11.90 -5.25 10.42
CA ARG A 167 11.92 -3.79 10.37
C ARG A 167 12.56 -3.30 9.08
N THR A 168 12.05 -2.22 8.52
CA THR A 168 12.63 -1.59 7.33
C THR A 168 14.05 -1.09 7.60
N ASP A 169 14.27 -0.48 8.76
CA ASP A 169 15.44 0.37 9.06
C ASP A 169 16.73 -0.45 9.30
N GLU A 170 16.57 -1.68 9.78
CA GLU A 170 17.69 -2.52 10.23
C GLU A 170 18.35 -3.30 9.09
N ARG A 171 17.76 -3.26 7.89
CA ARG A 171 18.19 -4.09 6.77
C ARG A 171 18.30 -3.21 5.54
N GLU A 172 19.47 -3.18 4.91
CA GLU A 172 19.65 -2.70 3.53
C GLU A 172 18.83 -3.61 2.59
N TYR A 173 17.53 -3.45 2.67
CA TYR A 173 16.57 -4.23 1.95
C TYR A 173 16.57 -3.69 0.52
N LYS A 174 17.26 -4.39 -0.37
CA LYS A 174 17.32 -4.05 -1.79
C LYS A 174 16.00 -4.45 -2.44
N PHE A 175 14.97 -3.62 -2.24
CA PHE A 175 13.64 -3.72 -2.84
C PHE A 175 13.66 -4.25 -4.29
N CYS A 176 14.50 -3.67 -5.13
CA CYS A 176 14.65 -4.04 -6.54
C CYS A 176 15.06 -5.51 -6.74
N ARG A 177 15.84 -6.11 -5.82
CA ARG A 177 16.19 -7.53 -5.89
C ARG A 177 14.99 -8.42 -5.67
N ALA A 178 14.13 -8.12 -4.69
CA ALA A 178 12.97 -8.98 -4.44
C ALA A 178 11.89 -8.83 -5.51
N ILE A 179 11.77 -7.64 -6.13
CA ILE A 179 10.93 -7.49 -7.33
C ILE A 179 11.28 -8.56 -8.37
N GLY A 180 12.56 -8.90 -8.53
CA GLY A 180 13.03 -9.96 -9.42
C GLY A 180 12.40 -11.35 -9.21
N ASP A 181 11.69 -11.56 -8.10
CA ASP A 181 10.94 -12.78 -7.81
C ASP A 181 9.48 -12.45 -7.45
N PRO A 182 8.57 -12.43 -8.43
CA PRO A 182 7.14 -12.16 -8.19
C PRO A 182 6.49 -13.11 -7.19
N SER A 183 7.01 -14.34 -7.06
CA SER A 183 6.50 -15.30 -6.09
C SER A 183 6.84 -14.90 -4.65
N GLY A 184 7.91 -14.12 -4.45
CA GLY A 184 8.45 -13.76 -3.15
C GLY A 184 9.24 -14.85 -2.46
N LEU A 185 9.54 -15.95 -3.18
CA LEU A 185 10.34 -17.05 -2.67
C LEU A 185 11.67 -16.55 -2.12
N TYR A 186 12.39 -15.64 -2.77
CA TYR A 186 13.70 -15.13 -2.37
C TYR A 186 13.67 -13.90 -1.45
N PHE A 187 12.53 -13.58 -0.84
CA PHE A 187 12.44 -12.48 0.12
C PHE A 187 13.42 -12.64 1.31
N PRO A 188 14.21 -11.61 1.67
CA PRO A 188 15.24 -11.71 2.69
C PRO A 188 14.66 -11.53 4.10
N PHE A 189 14.42 -12.65 4.78
CA PHE A 189 14.02 -12.70 6.20
C PHE A 189 15.17 -12.39 7.19
N GLY A 190 16.30 -11.88 6.72
CA GLY A 190 17.49 -11.58 7.53
C GLY A 190 18.22 -12.83 8.03
N ASP A 191 19.20 -12.63 8.90
CA ASP A 191 20.09 -13.70 9.35
C ASP A 191 19.46 -14.63 10.40
N ASP A 192 18.42 -14.17 11.10
CA ASP A 192 17.72 -14.97 12.12
C ASP A 192 16.99 -16.19 11.53
N CYS A 193 16.60 -16.12 10.25
CA CYS A 193 15.91 -17.21 9.56
C CYS A 193 16.87 -18.07 8.73
N THR A 194 17.93 -18.58 9.35
CA THR A 194 18.92 -19.48 8.71
C THR A 194 18.29 -20.66 7.98
N LEU A 195 17.16 -21.18 8.50
CA LEU A 195 16.37 -22.26 7.91
C LEU A 195 16.00 -21.99 6.44
N LEU A 196 15.64 -20.74 6.12
CA LEU A 196 15.22 -20.35 4.78
C LEU A 196 16.38 -20.30 3.78
N ARG A 197 17.64 -20.43 4.23
CA ARG A 197 18.84 -20.41 3.38
C ARG A 197 19.41 -21.80 3.08
N VAL A 198 18.89 -22.85 3.72
CA VAL A 198 19.45 -24.21 3.64
C VAL A 198 19.30 -24.81 2.25
N ASN A 199 18.07 -24.90 1.75
CA ASN A 199 17.78 -25.35 0.39
C ASN A 199 16.41 -24.82 -0.08
N ARG A 200 16.17 -24.88 -1.39
CA ARG A 200 14.94 -24.36 -2.02
C ARG A 200 13.68 -25.06 -1.52
N GLN A 201 13.71 -26.37 -1.31
CA GLN A 201 12.52 -27.12 -0.87
C GLN A 201 12.10 -26.73 0.55
N MET A 202 13.04 -26.71 1.49
CA MET A 202 12.81 -26.27 2.88
C MET A 202 12.34 -24.83 2.89
N ARG A 203 12.91 -23.98 2.04
CA ARG A 203 12.46 -22.60 1.88
C ARG A 203 11.00 -22.54 1.41
N GLN A 204 10.63 -23.27 0.36
CA GLN A 204 9.24 -23.31 -0.13
C GLN A 204 8.24 -23.78 0.95
N GLU A 205 8.63 -24.77 1.75
CA GLU A 205 7.75 -25.32 2.80
C GLU A 205 7.68 -24.42 4.05
N ALA A 206 8.81 -23.82 4.46
CA ALA A 206 8.93 -23.05 5.70
C ALA A 206 8.61 -21.57 5.54
N LEU A 207 8.74 -21.00 4.34
CA LEU A 207 8.55 -19.58 4.08
C LEU A 207 7.13 -19.07 4.45
N PRO A 208 6.03 -19.78 4.11
CA PRO A 208 4.70 -19.38 4.57
C PRO A 208 4.61 -19.29 6.10
N MET A 209 5.21 -20.25 6.82
CA MET A 209 5.23 -20.22 8.29
C MET A 209 6.07 -19.05 8.81
N ALA A 210 7.19 -18.74 8.16
CA ALA A 210 8.02 -17.60 8.54
C ALA A 210 7.24 -16.28 8.44
N TYR A 211 6.46 -16.06 7.38
CA TYR A 211 5.59 -14.89 7.27
C TYR A 211 4.55 -14.81 8.40
N ARG A 212 3.86 -15.92 8.71
CA ARG A 212 2.83 -15.96 9.76
C ARG A 212 3.38 -15.70 11.15
N HIS A 213 4.62 -16.12 11.40
CA HIS A 213 5.31 -15.94 12.68
C HIS A 213 6.13 -14.65 12.77
N THR A 214 6.07 -13.78 11.76
CA THR A 214 6.84 -12.53 11.77
C THR A 214 5.89 -11.34 11.90
N THR A 215 6.17 -10.47 12.86
CA THR A 215 5.54 -9.15 12.95
C THR A 215 6.36 -8.17 12.14
N PHE A 216 5.73 -7.58 11.12
CA PHE A 216 6.35 -6.58 10.25
C PHE A 216 6.07 -5.19 10.80
N HIS A 217 7.12 -4.50 11.26
CA HIS A 217 7.07 -3.11 11.68
C HIS A 217 7.63 -2.24 10.56
N LEU A 218 6.81 -1.32 10.06
CA LEU A 218 7.13 -0.46 8.93
C LEU A 218 6.97 0.99 9.35
N ALA A 219 7.80 1.89 8.82
CA ALA A 219 7.75 3.27 9.26
C ALA A 219 6.51 4.00 8.74
N ASN A 220 6.11 3.71 7.49
CA ASN A 220 5.09 4.45 6.73
C ASN A 220 4.39 3.55 5.69
N ILE A 221 3.36 4.10 5.03
CA ILE A 221 2.61 3.40 3.96
C ILE A 221 3.45 3.13 2.70
N ASP A 222 4.49 3.91 2.45
CA ASP A 222 5.39 3.68 1.32
C ASP A 222 6.19 2.39 1.55
N ASP A 223 6.68 2.17 2.77
CA ASP A 223 7.34 0.94 3.17
C ASP A 223 6.41 -0.28 3.10
N LEU A 224 5.13 -0.13 3.48
CA LEU A 224 4.13 -1.17 3.28
C LEU A 224 3.98 -1.50 1.80
N THR A 225 3.86 -0.50 0.95
CA THR A 225 3.73 -0.70 -0.50
C THR A 225 4.95 -1.42 -1.05
N ARG A 226 6.17 -0.99 -0.67
CA ARG A 226 7.41 -1.67 -1.06
C ARG A 226 7.45 -3.11 -0.53
N LEU A 227 7.04 -3.35 0.72
CA LEU A 227 6.97 -4.67 1.31
C LEU A 227 6.01 -5.57 0.52
N LEU A 228 4.78 -5.13 0.23
CA LEU A 228 3.77 -5.94 -0.44
C LEU A 228 4.15 -6.31 -1.88
N ILE A 229 4.85 -5.42 -2.58
CA ILE A 229 5.46 -5.70 -3.90
C ILE A 229 6.57 -6.75 -3.73
N ALA A 230 7.46 -6.54 -2.77
CA ALA A 230 8.65 -7.33 -2.50
C ALA A 230 8.41 -8.77 -2.03
N VAL A 231 7.49 -8.96 -1.10
CA VAL A 231 7.22 -10.26 -0.47
C VAL A 231 6.49 -11.21 -1.42
N GLY A 232 6.12 -10.71 -2.61
CA GLY A 232 5.47 -11.46 -3.66
C GLY A 232 4.16 -12.10 -3.21
N ARG A 233 3.66 -13.00 -4.03
CA ARG A 233 2.41 -13.70 -3.74
C ARG A 233 2.46 -14.49 -2.43
N VAL A 234 3.54 -15.25 -2.20
CA VAL A 234 3.66 -16.10 -1.01
C VAL A 234 3.60 -15.27 0.26
N GLY A 235 4.26 -14.12 0.31
CA GLY A 235 4.18 -13.25 1.47
C GLY A 235 2.80 -12.61 1.65
N ARG A 236 2.23 -12.05 0.59
CA ARG A 236 0.90 -11.41 0.66
C ARG A 236 -0.19 -12.35 1.20
N GLU A 237 -0.12 -13.63 0.85
CA GLU A 237 -1.07 -14.64 1.33
C GLU A 237 -0.82 -15.13 2.77
N ASN A 238 0.34 -14.83 3.37
CA ASN A 238 0.77 -15.44 4.64
C ASN A 238 1.21 -14.45 5.72
N ILE A 239 1.23 -13.14 5.45
CA ILE A 239 1.47 -12.14 6.48
C ILE A 239 0.21 -12.06 7.37
N GLU A 240 0.38 -12.30 8.67
CA GLU A 240 -0.70 -12.28 9.67
C GLU A 240 -0.60 -11.09 10.64
N SER A 241 0.53 -10.37 10.64
CA SER A 241 0.78 -9.27 11.59
C SER A 241 1.61 -8.15 10.93
N LEU A 242 1.01 -6.97 10.84
CA LEU A 242 1.58 -5.74 10.27
C LEU A 242 1.33 -4.59 11.24
N ASP A 243 2.34 -3.75 11.40
CA ASP A 243 2.31 -2.53 12.20
C ASP A 243 3.01 -1.42 11.40
N PHE A 244 2.31 -0.34 11.09
CA PHE A 244 2.83 0.75 10.28
C PHE A 244 2.07 2.05 10.47
N SER A 245 2.76 3.17 10.25
CA SER A 245 2.11 4.49 10.20
C SER A 245 1.40 4.67 8.86
N TRP A 246 0.18 5.20 8.87
CA TRP A 246 -0.59 5.44 7.64
C TRP A 246 -0.06 6.61 6.79
N GLU A 247 0.77 7.47 7.38
CA GLU A 247 1.32 8.65 6.71
C GLU A 247 2.38 8.26 5.66
N SER A 248 2.32 8.85 4.47
CA SER A 248 3.38 8.71 3.45
C SER A 248 4.54 9.66 3.76
N GLN A 249 5.76 9.14 3.69
CA GLN A 249 6.97 9.94 3.86
C GLN A 249 7.06 11.02 2.77
N ILE A 250 6.62 10.69 1.55
CA ILE A 250 6.62 11.61 0.42
C ILE A 250 5.66 12.78 0.69
N ASP A 251 4.46 12.49 1.20
CA ASP A 251 3.48 13.53 1.54
C ASP A 251 3.96 14.42 2.66
N ILE A 252 4.57 13.83 3.69
CA ILE A 252 5.20 14.55 4.79
C ILE A 252 6.26 15.51 4.19
N GLU A 253 7.20 15.01 3.40
CA GLU A 253 8.26 15.84 2.81
C GLU A 253 7.74 16.95 1.90
N LEU A 254 6.72 16.67 1.08
CA LEU A 254 6.08 17.67 0.24
C LEU A 254 5.41 18.77 1.05
N ASN A 255 4.73 18.41 2.15
CA ASN A 255 4.11 19.38 3.04
C ASN A 255 5.15 20.26 3.73
N TRP A 256 6.26 19.67 4.20
CA TRP A 256 7.39 20.43 4.77
C TRP A 256 7.99 21.42 3.78
N ARG A 257 8.10 21.06 2.49
CA ARG A 257 8.61 21.97 1.45
C ARG A 257 7.64 23.10 1.14
N LYS A 258 6.33 22.83 1.12
CA LYS A 258 5.30 23.83 0.82
C LYS A 258 5.12 24.83 1.97
N PHE A 259 5.23 24.38 3.22
CA PHE A 259 4.95 25.19 4.40
C PHE A 259 6.08 25.08 5.44
N PRO A 260 7.30 25.57 5.15
CA PRO A 260 8.45 25.36 6.02
C PRO A 260 8.31 25.99 7.41
N ASP A 261 7.48 27.03 7.56
CA ASP A 261 7.28 27.78 8.80
C ASP A 261 6.01 27.38 9.57
N SER A 262 5.24 26.41 9.07
CA SER A 262 4.00 25.98 9.72
C SER A 262 4.31 25.05 10.88
N GLU A 263 4.14 25.56 12.10
CA GLU A 263 4.22 24.77 13.33
C GLU A 263 3.19 23.62 13.35
N ASN A 264 2.15 23.65 12.50
CA ASN A 264 1.07 22.65 12.48
C ASN A 264 1.24 21.55 11.43
N ASN A 265 2.39 21.43 10.76
CA ASN A 265 2.56 20.44 9.67
C ASN A 265 2.38 18.98 10.12
N HIS A 266 2.49 18.67 11.41
CA HIS A 266 2.30 17.34 11.99
C HIS A 266 0.85 17.04 12.42
N LEU A 267 -0.08 18.00 12.28
CA LEU A 267 -1.49 17.86 12.71
C LEU A 267 -2.49 17.90 11.55
N ILE A 268 -2.02 18.14 10.33
CA ILE A 268 -2.88 18.07 9.16
C ILE A 268 -2.98 16.58 8.81
N LEU A 269 -4.09 15.95 9.23
CA LEU A 269 -4.47 14.62 8.78
C LEU A 269 -4.25 14.55 7.26
N PRO A 270 -3.61 13.49 6.74
CA PRO A 270 -3.41 13.34 5.31
C PRO A 270 -4.74 13.61 4.61
N ALA A 271 -4.72 14.49 3.61
CA ALA A 271 -5.82 14.54 2.68
C ALA A 271 -5.82 13.18 1.99
N LEU A 272 -6.55 12.21 2.55
CA LEU A 272 -6.93 10.99 1.85
C LEU A 272 -7.34 11.48 0.46
N HIS A 273 -6.67 10.99 -0.58
CA HIS A 273 -6.81 11.44 -1.97
C HIS A 273 -8.21 11.14 -2.51
N VAL A 274 -9.25 11.67 -1.87
CA VAL A 274 -10.52 12.01 -2.49
C VAL A 274 -10.13 13.12 -3.44
N SER A 275 -10.03 12.76 -4.72
CA SER A 275 -9.71 13.70 -5.77
C SER A 275 -10.75 14.81 -5.70
N ALA A 276 -10.38 15.95 -5.11
CA ALA A 276 -11.15 17.16 -5.20
C ALA A 276 -11.14 17.54 -6.68
N THR A 277 -12.17 17.09 -7.39
CA THR A 277 -12.48 17.55 -8.73
C THR A 277 -12.72 19.05 -8.60
N SER A 278 -11.69 19.83 -8.90
CA SER A 278 -11.75 21.28 -8.98
C SER A 278 -12.58 21.67 -10.20
N GLY A 279 -13.90 21.46 -10.12
CA GLY A 279 -14.89 22.07 -10.99
C GLY A 279 -15.42 23.30 -10.29
N GLY A 280 -14.92 24.48 -10.68
CA GLY A 280 -15.48 25.75 -10.21
C GLY A 280 -16.94 25.88 -10.64
N VAL A 281 -17.85 25.82 -9.67
CA VAL A 281 -19.24 26.28 -9.80
C VAL A 281 -19.57 27.08 -8.56
N ASP A 282 -20.00 28.33 -8.77
CA ASP A 282 -20.41 29.28 -7.74
C ASP A 282 -21.53 28.72 -6.83
N PRO A 283 -21.62 29.18 -5.56
CA PRO A 283 -22.54 28.62 -4.58
C PRO A 283 -23.99 29.01 -4.87
N ILE A 284 -24.79 28.02 -5.29
CA ILE A 284 -26.25 28.14 -5.37
C ILE A 284 -26.83 27.93 -3.96
N LEU A 285 -27.39 28.99 -3.40
CA LEU A 285 -28.19 29.01 -2.17
C LEU A 285 -29.53 28.30 -2.39
N GLY A 286 -29.71 27.11 -1.81
CA GLY A 286 -31.05 26.51 -1.64
C GLY A 286 -31.06 24.99 -1.51
N VAL A 287 -30.52 24.39 -0.43
CA VAL A 287 -30.49 22.93 -0.29
C VAL A 287 -30.67 22.46 1.17
N PRO A 288 -31.91 22.34 1.66
CA PRO A 288 -32.20 21.28 2.65
C PRO A 288 -33.05 20.13 2.09
N SER A 289 -33.84 20.36 1.02
CA SER A 289 -34.77 19.33 0.50
C SER A 289 -34.11 18.36 -0.48
N GLU A 290 -33.03 18.79 -1.15
CA GLU A 290 -32.28 17.97 -2.11
C GLU A 290 -31.44 16.90 -1.41
N ILE A 291 -30.81 17.22 -0.26
CA ILE A 291 -30.02 16.26 0.52
C ILE A 291 -30.89 15.07 0.94
N ARG A 292 -32.09 15.31 1.50
CA ARG A 292 -33.03 14.23 1.85
C ARG A 292 -33.40 13.36 0.64
N SER A 293 -33.53 13.97 -0.54
CA SER A 293 -33.89 13.27 -1.77
C SER A 293 -32.71 12.42 -2.30
N MET A 294 -31.49 12.95 -2.23
CA MET A 294 -30.25 12.21 -2.55
C MET A 294 -30.05 11.03 -1.61
N TRP A 295 -30.28 11.21 -0.30
CA TRP A 295 -30.23 10.11 0.68
C TRP A 295 -31.23 9.01 0.35
N GLN A 296 -32.47 9.37 0.06
CA GLN A 296 -33.51 8.41 -0.30
C GLN A 296 -33.15 7.62 -1.57
N GLU A 297 -32.59 8.30 -2.57
CA GLU A 297 -32.17 7.68 -3.83
C GLU A 297 -30.96 6.75 -3.66
N ALA A 298 -29.96 7.14 -2.85
CA ALA A 298 -28.81 6.31 -2.53
C ALA A 298 -29.22 5.01 -1.83
N ILE A 299 -30.12 5.09 -0.84
CA ILE A 299 -30.65 3.91 -0.13
C ILE A 299 -31.40 2.98 -1.09
N VAL A 300 -32.20 3.54 -2.01
CA VAL A 300 -32.91 2.75 -3.04
C VAL A 300 -31.90 2.03 -3.96
N ARG A 301 -30.84 2.72 -4.42
CA ARG A 301 -29.81 2.13 -5.28
C ARG A 301 -29.03 1.02 -4.58
N TYR A 302 -28.58 1.23 -3.34
CA TYR A 302 -27.88 0.22 -2.56
C TYR A 302 -28.73 -1.05 -2.37
N THR A 303 -30.00 -0.88 -2.02
CA THR A 303 -30.94 -1.99 -1.84
C THR A 303 -31.12 -2.80 -3.14
N GLN A 304 -31.14 -2.10 -4.27
CA GLN A 304 -31.27 -2.72 -5.59
C GLN A 304 -29.99 -3.48 -6.00
N ILE A 305 -28.81 -2.96 -5.70
CA ILE A 305 -27.50 -3.56 -6.05
C ILE A 305 -27.22 -4.81 -5.20
N THR A 306 -27.52 -4.76 -3.91
CA THR A 306 -27.13 -5.82 -2.96
C THR A 306 -28.15 -6.94 -2.83
N GLY A 307 -29.39 -6.75 -3.31
CA GLY A 307 -30.48 -7.71 -3.16
C GLY A 307 -30.97 -7.90 -1.72
N ASN A 308 -30.47 -7.10 -0.76
CA ASN A 308 -30.77 -7.21 0.66
C ASN A 308 -32.06 -6.48 1.05
N GLN A 309 -33.21 -6.93 0.54
CA GLN A 309 -34.53 -6.37 0.87
C GLN A 309 -34.92 -6.50 2.35
N HIS A 310 -34.26 -7.40 3.11
CA HIS A 310 -34.64 -7.75 4.47
C HIS A 310 -33.81 -7.06 5.58
N VAL A 311 -32.70 -6.41 5.24
CA VAL A 311 -31.79 -5.85 6.26
C VAL A 311 -32.09 -4.37 6.52
N ILE A 312 -32.50 -3.61 5.49
CA ILE A 312 -33.02 -2.26 5.68
C ILE A 312 -34.53 -2.37 5.95
N THR A 313 -34.88 -2.73 7.19
CA THR A 313 -36.25 -2.48 7.71
C THR A 313 -36.41 -0.99 8.08
N ALA A 314 -35.72 -0.08 7.38
CA ALA A 314 -35.83 1.36 7.54
C ALA A 314 -37.11 1.87 6.89
N ARG A 315 -38.26 1.41 7.41
CA ARG A 315 -39.50 2.18 7.23
C ARG A 315 -39.52 3.45 8.07
N HIS A 316 -38.52 3.72 8.94
CA HIS A 316 -38.60 4.88 9.86
C HIS A 316 -37.31 5.68 10.17
N THR A 317 -36.15 5.46 9.52
CA THR A 317 -34.94 6.24 9.83
C THR A 317 -34.43 7.02 8.63
N ALA A 318 -35.15 8.10 8.27
CA ALA A 318 -34.76 9.05 7.22
C ALA A 318 -33.87 10.21 7.76
N SER A 319 -33.15 9.99 8.85
CA SER A 319 -32.27 10.99 9.46
C SER A 319 -31.00 10.37 10.02
N VAL A 320 -29.93 11.16 10.09
CA VAL A 320 -28.65 10.79 10.72
C VAL A 320 -28.86 10.29 12.15
N GLY A 321 -29.78 10.93 12.89
CA GLY A 321 -30.17 10.48 14.24
C GLY A 321 -30.78 9.07 14.28
N GLY A 322 -31.44 8.62 13.20
CA GLY A 322 -31.96 7.26 13.09
C GLY A 322 -30.86 6.22 12.89
N ILE A 323 -29.85 6.55 12.06
CA ILE A 323 -28.66 5.71 11.84
C ILE A 323 -27.83 5.62 13.13
N LEU A 324 -27.63 6.75 13.82
CA LEU A 324 -26.97 6.81 15.12
C LEU A 324 -27.68 5.95 16.18
N ALA A 325 -29.01 6.01 16.25
CA ALA A 325 -29.78 5.18 17.17
C ALA A 325 -29.64 3.68 16.87
N GLU A 326 -29.50 3.31 15.59
CA GLU A 326 -29.30 1.93 15.16
C GLU A 326 -27.88 1.43 15.47
N ILE A 327 -26.85 2.23 15.19
CA ILE A 327 -25.46 1.94 15.57
C ILE A 327 -25.37 1.76 17.10
N GLY A 328 -25.96 2.67 17.88
CA GLY A 328 -25.99 2.56 19.34
C GLY A 328 -26.82 1.37 19.85
N HIS A 329 -27.83 0.90 19.11
CA HIS A 329 -28.56 -0.32 19.44
C HIS A 329 -27.70 -1.57 19.20
N VAL A 330 -26.98 -1.62 18.07
CA VAL A 330 -26.05 -2.71 17.72
C VAL A 330 -24.89 -2.78 18.71
N GLU A 331 -24.34 -1.63 19.12
CA GLU A 331 -23.32 -1.55 20.15
C GLU A 331 -23.82 -2.08 21.51
N LYS A 332 -25.03 -1.71 21.93
CA LYS A 332 -25.63 -2.24 23.16
C LYS A 332 -25.86 -3.75 23.10
N LEU A 333 -26.31 -4.27 21.95
CA LEU A 333 -26.41 -5.72 21.73
C LEU A 333 -25.04 -6.39 21.83
N PHE A 334 -24.00 -5.79 21.26
CA PHE A 334 -22.63 -6.27 21.34
C PHE A 334 -22.10 -6.32 22.79
N ILE A 335 -22.32 -5.26 23.57
CA ILE A 335 -21.92 -5.18 24.99
C ILE A 335 -22.68 -6.23 25.83
N HIS A 336 -23.98 -6.40 25.63
CA HIS A 336 -24.78 -7.39 26.37
C HIS A 336 -24.41 -8.84 26.01
N GLN A 337 -24.02 -9.09 24.76
CA GLN A 337 -23.72 -10.43 24.26
C GLN A 337 -22.26 -10.87 24.49
N ARG A 338 -21.41 -9.97 25.03
CA ARG A 338 -20.00 -10.23 25.40
C ARG A 338 -19.81 -11.38 26.40
N TYR A 339 -20.87 -11.80 27.09
CA TYR A 339 -20.84 -12.80 28.17
C TYR A 339 -21.30 -14.22 27.81
N ASP A 340 -21.68 -14.53 26.55
CA ASP A 340 -22.08 -15.90 26.13
C ASP A 340 -21.04 -16.55 25.19
N GLY A 341 -20.67 -17.80 25.48
CA GLY A 341 -19.47 -18.53 25.07
C GLY A 341 -19.31 -18.91 23.59
N SER A 342 -20.14 -18.39 22.68
CA SER A 342 -20.03 -18.62 21.23
C SER A 342 -19.49 -17.38 20.51
N LYS A 343 -18.26 -16.99 20.85
CA LYS A 343 -17.69 -15.68 20.51
C LYS A 343 -17.42 -15.48 19.00
N ARG A 344 -16.93 -16.48 18.27
CA ARG A 344 -16.47 -16.31 16.87
C ARG A 344 -17.57 -16.28 15.81
N ALA A 345 -18.54 -17.19 15.87
CA ALA A 345 -19.61 -17.24 14.86
C ALA A 345 -20.57 -16.03 14.99
N ARG A 346 -20.80 -15.57 16.22
CA ARG A 346 -21.66 -14.43 16.52
C ARG A 346 -20.98 -13.08 16.27
N PHE A 347 -19.67 -12.96 16.56
CA PHE A 347 -18.87 -11.81 16.15
C PHE A 347 -18.92 -11.58 14.64
N ARG A 348 -18.76 -12.64 13.84
CA ARG A 348 -18.90 -12.55 12.37
C ARG A 348 -20.28 -12.05 11.94
N SER A 349 -21.35 -12.54 12.59
CA SER A 349 -22.72 -12.08 12.31
C SER A 349 -22.92 -10.60 12.66
N LEU A 350 -22.41 -10.15 13.79
CA LEU A 350 -22.57 -8.76 14.24
C LEU A 350 -21.70 -7.78 13.44
N VAL A 351 -20.45 -8.15 13.12
CA VAL A 351 -19.60 -7.36 12.22
C VAL A 351 -20.26 -7.28 10.85
N SER A 352 -20.80 -8.39 10.31
CA SER A 352 -21.54 -8.34 9.03
C SER A 352 -22.79 -7.46 9.08
N GLN A 353 -23.47 -7.36 10.23
CA GLN A 353 -24.63 -6.48 10.42
C GLN A 353 -24.22 -5.00 10.57
N SER A 354 -23.05 -4.73 11.15
CA SER A 354 -22.54 -3.38 11.41
C SER A 354 -21.87 -2.76 10.17
N LEU A 355 -21.31 -3.59 9.29
CA LEU A 355 -20.69 -3.13 8.03
C LEU A 355 -21.72 -2.56 7.05
N VAL A 356 -22.98 -2.98 7.12
CA VAL A 356 -24.04 -2.50 6.20
C VAL A 356 -24.37 -1.01 6.43
N PRO A 357 -24.64 -0.53 7.67
CA PRO A 357 -24.77 0.91 7.94
C PRO A 357 -23.53 1.74 7.59
N ILE A 358 -22.33 1.20 7.86
CA ILE A 358 -21.05 1.88 7.59
C ILE A 358 -20.81 2.02 6.08
N GLN A 359 -21.09 0.96 5.31
CA GLN A 359 -21.00 0.99 3.86
C GLN A 359 -22.01 1.97 3.25
N ALA A 360 -23.26 1.98 3.75
CA ALA A 360 -24.28 2.93 3.32
C ALA A 360 -23.87 4.39 3.59
N LEU A 361 -23.15 4.66 4.68
CA LEU A 361 -22.54 5.96 4.98
C LEU A 361 -21.44 6.32 3.97
N SER A 362 -20.58 5.37 3.62
CA SER A 362 -19.46 5.60 2.68
C SER A 362 -19.92 5.90 1.24
N GLU A 363 -20.95 5.21 0.76
CA GLU A 363 -21.49 5.41 -0.59
C GLU A 363 -22.21 6.76 -0.76
N VAL A 364 -22.61 7.39 0.34
CA VAL A 364 -23.23 8.73 0.33
C VAL A 364 -22.17 9.84 0.34
N CYS A 365 -21.01 9.57 0.92
CA CYS A 365 -19.89 10.50 0.89
C CYS A 365 -19.17 10.55 -0.47
N ASP A 366 -19.30 9.52 -1.32
CA ASP A 366 -18.72 9.50 -2.67
C ASP A 366 -19.58 8.69 -3.69
N PRO A 367 -20.51 9.34 -4.44
CA PRO A 367 -21.39 8.65 -5.37
C PRO A 367 -20.71 8.19 -6.68
N TYR A 368 -19.41 8.42 -6.88
CA TYR A 368 -18.73 8.16 -8.16
C TYR A 368 -17.65 7.06 -8.13
N THR A 369 -17.39 6.41 -7.00
CA THR A 369 -16.48 5.26 -6.93
C THR A 369 -17.22 3.96 -6.68
N SER A 370 -17.64 3.27 -7.74
CA SER A 370 -18.19 1.91 -7.68
C SER A 370 -17.09 0.83 -7.70
N ASN A 371 -16.02 0.99 -6.92
CA ASN A 371 -15.02 -0.06 -6.71
C ASN A 371 -14.97 -0.39 -5.22
N GLY A 372 -15.39 -1.61 -4.89
CA GLY A 372 -15.89 -1.98 -3.58
C GLY A 372 -14.84 -2.14 -2.48
N PHE A 373 -15.26 -1.81 -1.26
CA PHE A 373 -14.64 -2.27 -0.03
C PHE A 373 -14.89 -3.78 0.12
N GLN A 374 -13.90 -4.60 -0.21
CA GLN A 374 -13.77 -5.96 0.31
C GLN A 374 -12.80 -5.94 1.48
N ILE A 375 -13.31 -5.64 2.68
CA ILE A 375 -12.63 -5.97 3.94
C ILE A 375 -13.54 -6.94 4.69
N ALA A 376 -13.30 -8.23 4.47
CA ALA A 376 -13.75 -9.27 5.37
C ALA A 376 -12.70 -10.36 5.39
N ASN A 377 -11.89 -10.36 6.45
CA ASN A 377 -11.23 -11.50 7.11
C ASN A 377 -9.85 -11.09 7.62
N SER A 378 -9.76 -10.31 8.71
CA SER A 378 -8.63 -10.30 9.66
C SER A 378 -8.90 -9.32 10.81
N VAL A 379 -9.81 -9.65 11.72
CA VAL A 379 -9.86 -9.03 13.05
C VAL A 379 -10.17 -10.11 14.07
N SER A 380 -9.15 -10.83 14.51
CA SER A 380 -9.24 -11.61 15.74
C SER A 380 -7.99 -11.36 16.58
N GLY A 381 -7.94 -10.17 17.19
CA GLY A 381 -6.88 -9.80 18.13
C GLY A 381 -7.31 -8.66 19.04
N HIS A 382 -7.96 -7.63 18.50
CA HIS A 382 -8.11 -6.36 19.21
C HIS A 382 -9.58 -5.98 19.36
N SER A 383 -10.22 -6.54 20.38
CA SER A 383 -11.62 -6.21 20.71
C SER A 383 -11.77 -4.80 21.31
N ASP A 384 -10.68 -4.22 21.81
CA ASP A 384 -10.67 -2.90 22.42
C ASP A 384 -10.52 -1.79 21.35
N GLU A 385 -9.72 -2.02 20.30
CA GLU A 385 -9.64 -1.14 19.11
C GLU A 385 -10.99 -0.99 18.39
N LEU A 386 -11.83 -2.03 18.42
CA LEU A 386 -13.17 -1.97 17.81
C LEU A 386 -14.11 -1.04 18.60
N ALA A 387 -13.96 -0.99 19.94
CA ALA A 387 -14.73 -0.07 20.76
C ALA A 387 -14.28 1.38 20.54
N GLU A 388 -12.97 1.61 20.38
CA GLU A 388 -12.41 2.90 20.00
C GLU A 388 -12.93 3.34 18.60
N PHE A 389 -12.95 2.44 17.62
CA PHE A 389 -13.55 2.72 16.31
C PHE A 389 -15.02 3.15 16.39
N PHE A 390 -15.85 2.46 17.18
CA PHE A 390 -17.26 2.86 17.34
C PHE A 390 -17.39 4.23 18.04
N GLN A 391 -16.49 4.53 18.99
CA GLN A 391 -16.44 5.82 19.66
C GLN A 391 -16.02 6.95 18.70
N ASP A 392 -15.10 6.69 17.78
CA ASP A 392 -14.68 7.63 16.75
C ASP A 392 -15.80 7.89 15.72
N VAL A 393 -16.49 6.84 15.27
CA VAL A 393 -17.65 6.94 14.37
C VAL A 393 -18.78 7.73 15.04
N ASP A 394 -19.10 7.44 16.31
CA ASP A 394 -20.11 8.18 17.07
C ASP A 394 -19.72 9.66 17.23
N SER A 395 -18.45 9.94 17.54
CA SER A 395 -17.93 11.31 17.67
C SER A 395 -18.03 12.09 16.37
N TYR A 396 -17.67 11.47 15.24
CA TYR A 396 -17.78 12.07 13.91
C TYR A 396 -19.23 12.37 13.52
N LEU A 397 -20.13 11.41 13.72
CA LEU A 397 -21.54 11.54 13.38
C LEU A 397 -22.27 12.54 14.29
N ASN A 398 -21.92 12.60 15.57
CA ASN A 398 -22.42 13.65 16.48
C ASN A 398 -21.95 15.04 16.03
N GLY A 399 -20.73 15.14 15.50
CA GLY A 399 -20.25 16.34 14.82
C GLY A 399 -21.21 16.75 13.70
N ILE A 400 -21.47 15.85 12.74
CA ILE A 400 -22.40 16.11 11.63
C ILE A 400 -23.80 16.50 12.12
N GLN A 401 -24.32 15.83 13.16
CA GLN A 401 -25.62 16.16 13.74
C GLN A 401 -25.66 17.55 14.37
N MET A 402 -24.55 18.01 14.99
CA MET A 402 -24.45 19.38 15.48
C MET A 402 -24.53 20.38 14.33
N TRP A 403 -23.91 20.10 13.19
CA TRP A 403 -24.01 20.94 11.98
C TRP A 403 -25.43 20.97 11.40
N GLU A 404 -26.14 19.84 11.41
CA GLU A 404 -27.54 19.76 10.96
C GLU A 404 -28.48 20.60 11.84
N ASN A 405 -28.24 20.63 13.16
CA ASN A 405 -29.07 21.38 14.12
C ASN A 405 -28.70 22.86 14.26
N GLN A 406 -27.49 23.26 13.87
CA GLN A 406 -27.04 24.66 13.89
C GLN A 406 -27.36 25.42 12.60
N ALA A 407 -27.76 24.72 11.53
CA ALA A 407 -28.22 25.35 10.31
C ALA A 407 -29.51 26.15 10.59
N PRO A 408 -29.55 27.48 10.37
CA PRO A 408 -30.75 28.27 10.60
C PRO A 408 -31.89 27.75 9.72
N SER A 409 -33.06 27.49 10.30
CA SER A 409 -34.25 27.13 9.54
C SER A 409 -34.57 28.25 8.55
N VAL A 410 -34.41 27.99 7.25
CA VAL A 410 -34.71 28.97 6.20
C VAL A 410 -36.21 29.26 6.25
N PRO A 411 -36.64 30.52 6.46
CA PRO A 411 -38.06 30.86 6.50
C PRO A 411 -38.68 30.56 5.14
N GLU A 412 -39.73 29.75 5.13
CA GLU A 412 -40.48 29.44 3.91
C GLU A 412 -40.96 30.74 3.24
N PRO A 413 -40.77 30.90 1.92
CA PRO A 413 -41.27 32.05 1.21
C PRO A 413 -42.79 32.08 1.33
N LYS A 414 -43.33 33.12 1.98
CA LYS A 414 -44.78 33.36 2.06
C LYS A 414 -45.30 33.50 0.63
N ARG A 415 -46.17 32.56 0.24
CA ARG A 415 -46.87 32.57 -1.05
C ARG A 415 -47.87 33.71 -1.16
#